data_AF-A0A420S869-F1
#
_entry.id   AF-A0A420S869-F1
#
_cell.length_a   1.000
_cell.length_b   1.000
_cell.length_c   1.000
_cell.angle_alpha   90.00
_cell.angle_beta   90.00
_cell.angle_gamma   90.00
#
_symmetry.space_group_name_H-M   'P 1'
#
loop_
_entity.id
_entity.type
_entity.pdbx_description
1 polymer ?
#
loop_
_entity_poly.entity_id
_entity_poly.type
_entity_poly.pdbx_seq_one_letter_code
_entity_poly.pdbx_strand_id
1 'polypeptide(L)'
;MPRNFTYVLNQLRMDTMAQCTSPTLSNSMTNPVSDTNCQSFSCSDWRTANVLEGFAQLGLPVIGDVNNGTAAGAMILPSSMQPDNQTRFDAREAHFNSASRRYNLHIATNQAVTRLVLDSNSAHNSSRRVMGVEFAPRNKSKARSISCTREVIVSAGAIFTPTLLQVSGIEPSDVLKSLDILVKIDLPGVGCNLQDHSMVYANYYCPWTAPLINTIAFPSLRSATDDWKQFMNKSSGDGIPSNTPNSVKKGYEFQKKILQDQILSNDAGTFETMAIS
;
A
#
# COMPACT_ATOMS: atom_id res chain seq x y z
N MET A 1 34.90 7.47 -15.20
CA MET A 1 34.07 8.70 -15.25
C MET A 1 32.77 8.43 -14.52
N PRO A 2 32.52 9.01 -13.34
CA PRO A 2 31.24 8.83 -12.67
C PRO A 2 30.22 9.83 -13.25
N ARG A 3 29.08 9.34 -13.73
CA ARG A 3 27.93 10.18 -14.08
C ARG A 3 26.95 10.14 -12.91
N ASN A 4 26.73 11.32 -12.33
CA ASN A 4 25.72 11.60 -11.33
C ASN A 4 24.33 11.21 -11.86
N PHE A 5 23.68 10.27 -11.17
CA PHE A 5 22.24 10.03 -11.27
C PHE A 5 21.56 11.00 -10.30
N THR A 6 21.33 12.24 -10.75
CA THR A 6 20.47 13.18 -10.01
C THR A 6 19.05 13.00 -10.53
N TYR A 7 18.17 12.60 -9.62
CA TYR A 7 16.74 12.44 -9.80
C TYR A 7 16.09 13.65 -10.49
N VAL A 8 15.46 13.42 -11.65
CA VAL A 8 14.46 14.33 -12.23
C VAL A 8 13.09 13.74 -11.92
N LEU A 9 12.69 13.83 -10.65
CA LEU A 9 11.32 13.53 -10.20
C LEU A 9 10.64 14.76 -9.56
N ASN A 10 11.32 15.91 -9.51
CA ASN A 10 10.85 17.10 -8.78
C ASN A 10 10.19 18.20 -9.65
N GLN A 11 9.77 17.95 -10.89
CA GLN A 11 9.23 19.03 -11.74
C GLN A 11 7.95 18.72 -12.52
N LEU A 12 7.24 17.64 -12.23
CA LEU A 12 5.89 17.45 -12.77
C LEU A 12 4.86 18.09 -11.83
N ARG A 13 4.64 19.40 -12.02
CA ARG A 13 3.42 20.17 -11.65
C ARG A 13 2.79 19.91 -10.27
N MET A 14 3.58 19.96 -9.19
CA MET A 14 3.02 20.05 -7.83
C MET A 14 2.45 21.47 -7.53
N ASP A 15 2.97 22.51 -8.20
CA ASP A 15 2.59 23.91 -7.96
C ASP A 15 1.11 24.22 -8.25
N THR A 16 0.45 23.40 -9.07
CA THR A 16 -0.97 23.55 -9.43
C THR A 16 -1.95 23.09 -8.34
N MET A 17 -1.56 22.19 -7.43
CA MET A 17 -2.47 21.76 -6.35
C MET A 17 -2.47 22.72 -5.16
N ALA A 18 -1.36 23.44 -4.91
CA ALA A 18 -1.26 24.40 -3.81
C ALA A 18 -2.19 25.63 -3.97
N GLN A 19 -2.68 25.90 -5.18
CA GLN A 19 -3.49 27.08 -5.50
C GLN A 19 -4.99 26.93 -5.14
N CYS A 20 -5.48 25.73 -4.78
CA CYS A 20 -6.89 25.52 -4.40
C CYS A 20 -7.19 25.75 -2.89
N THR A 21 -6.35 26.51 -2.16
CA THR A 21 -6.40 26.62 -0.68
C THR A 21 -7.15 27.85 -0.14
N SER A 22 -7.92 28.59 -0.94
CA SER A 22 -8.75 29.69 -0.42
C SER A 22 -10.08 29.85 -1.15
N PRO A 23 -11.18 29.30 -0.62
CA PRO A 23 -12.51 29.71 -1.04
C PRO A 23 -12.90 30.95 -0.23
N THR A 24 -12.68 32.15 -0.77
CA THR A 24 -13.60 33.25 -0.43
C THR A 24 -14.95 32.92 -1.07
N LEU A 25 -15.85 32.37 -0.26
CA LEU A 25 -17.24 32.12 -0.63
C LEU A 25 -17.94 33.46 -0.93
N SER A 26 -18.14 33.79 -2.20
CA SER A 26 -19.11 34.81 -2.56
C SER A 26 -20.50 34.15 -2.63
N ASN A 27 -21.45 34.70 -1.87
CA ASN A 27 -22.85 34.27 -1.81
C ASN A 27 -23.64 34.46 -3.12
N SER A 28 -22.98 34.64 -4.26
CA SER A 28 -23.64 34.78 -5.56
C SER A 28 -23.53 33.49 -6.34
N MET A 29 -24.57 32.65 -6.21
CA MET A 29 -24.90 31.66 -7.23
C MET A 29 -25.08 32.39 -8.57
N THR A 30 -24.05 32.42 -9.43
CA THR A 30 -24.15 32.51 -10.90
C THR A 30 -22.73 32.57 -11.51
N ASN A 31 -22.42 31.58 -12.34
CA ASN A 31 -21.25 31.43 -13.23
C ASN A 31 -19.88 31.04 -12.62
N PRO A 32 -19.16 30.11 -13.30
CA PRO A 32 -17.87 29.62 -12.83
C PRO A 32 -16.80 30.72 -13.02
N VAL A 33 -16.08 31.03 -11.95
CA VAL A 33 -14.86 31.84 -12.04
C VAL A 33 -13.83 30.99 -12.80
N SER A 34 -13.49 31.42 -14.01
CA SER A 34 -12.46 30.82 -14.84
C SER A 34 -11.08 31.18 -14.28
N ASP A 35 -10.60 30.42 -13.31
CA ASP A 35 -9.18 30.46 -12.94
C ASP A 35 -8.39 29.64 -13.96
N THR A 36 -7.69 30.32 -14.86
CA THR A 36 -6.97 29.74 -16.00
C THR A 36 -5.78 28.87 -15.61
N ASN A 37 -5.37 28.89 -14.34
CA ASN A 37 -4.28 28.05 -13.84
C ASN A 37 -4.75 26.70 -13.27
N CYS A 38 -6.05 26.52 -13.00
CA CYS A 38 -6.59 25.30 -12.40
C CYS A 38 -7.23 24.38 -13.47
N GLN A 39 -6.49 24.04 -14.52
CA GLN A 39 -7.00 23.18 -15.61
C GLN A 39 -6.90 21.66 -15.35
N SER A 40 -6.42 21.24 -14.18
CA SER A 40 -6.34 19.82 -13.82
C SER A 40 -7.20 19.53 -12.60
N PHE A 41 -8.34 18.87 -12.84
CA PHE A 41 -9.32 18.37 -11.86
C PHE A 41 -10.03 19.43 -11.00
N SER A 42 -11.10 20.00 -11.56
CA SER A 42 -12.38 20.22 -10.88
C SER A 42 -12.34 20.83 -9.46
N CYS A 43 -11.74 22.01 -9.30
CA CYS A 43 -12.07 22.90 -8.17
C CYS A 43 -13.50 23.52 -8.31
N SER A 44 -14.29 23.07 -9.29
CA SER A 44 -15.60 23.61 -9.68
C SER A 44 -16.80 22.67 -9.47
N ASP A 45 -16.61 21.46 -8.90
CA ASP A 45 -17.75 20.61 -8.55
C ASP A 45 -18.36 21.04 -7.21
N TRP A 46 -19.47 21.78 -7.28
CA TRP A 46 -20.20 22.27 -6.11
C TRP A 46 -20.63 21.15 -5.14
N ARG A 47 -20.78 19.91 -5.62
CA ARG A 47 -21.15 18.75 -4.80
C ARG A 47 -20.00 18.32 -3.90
N THR A 48 -18.80 18.27 -4.47
CA THR A 48 -17.56 18.01 -3.72
C THR A 48 -17.31 19.12 -2.71
N ALA A 49 -17.52 20.39 -3.10
CA ALA A 49 -17.39 21.52 -2.19
C ALA A 49 -18.33 21.40 -0.97
N ASN A 50 -19.60 21.06 -1.18
CA ASN A 50 -20.56 20.86 -0.08
C ASN A 50 -20.15 19.73 0.88
N VAL A 51 -19.58 18.64 0.36
CA VAL A 51 -19.12 17.52 1.21
C VAL A 51 -17.89 17.93 2.03
N LEU A 52 -16.94 18.64 1.43
CA LEU A 52 -15.77 19.18 2.15
C LEU A 52 -16.17 20.21 3.20
N GLU A 53 -17.14 21.08 2.89
CA GLU A 53 -17.70 22.02 3.87
C GLU A 53 -18.40 21.29 5.02
N GLY A 54 -19.16 20.22 4.72
CA GLY A 54 -19.75 19.36 5.73
C GLY A 54 -18.69 18.75 6.67
N PHE A 55 -17.56 18.27 6.14
CA PHE A 55 -16.44 17.80 6.96
C PHE A 55 -15.82 18.92 7.80
N ALA A 56 -15.67 20.13 7.24
CA ALA A 56 -15.16 21.29 7.98
C ALA A 56 -16.10 21.70 9.13
N GLN A 57 -17.41 21.64 8.94
CA GLN A 57 -18.40 21.89 10.00
C GLN A 57 -18.33 20.85 11.12
N LEU A 58 -17.87 19.63 10.83
CA LEU A 58 -17.56 18.60 11.82
C LEU A 58 -16.18 18.78 12.48
N GLY A 59 -15.46 19.86 12.16
CA GLY A 59 -14.14 20.16 12.73
C GLY A 59 -12.97 19.40 12.08
N LEU A 60 -13.18 18.76 10.93
CA LEU A 60 -12.10 18.11 10.19
C LEU A 60 -11.36 19.13 9.33
N PRO A 61 -10.02 19.20 9.39
CA PRO A 61 -9.25 20.09 8.54
C PRO A 61 -9.38 19.66 7.07
N VAL A 62 -9.64 20.60 6.17
CA VAL A 62 -9.57 20.36 4.73
C VAL A 62 -8.13 20.58 4.28
N ILE A 63 -7.50 19.55 3.73
CA ILE A 63 -6.09 19.59 3.32
C ILE A 63 -5.94 19.52 1.81
N GLY A 64 -4.98 20.27 1.27
CA GLY A 64 -4.78 20.42 -0.17
C GLY A 64 -4.00 19.28 -0.83
N ASP A 65 -3.00 18.73 -0.14
CA ASP A 65 -2.20 17.60 -0.63
C ASP A 65 -1.91 16.61 0.49
N VAL A 66 -2.31 15.36 0.30
CA VAL A 66 -2.13 14.26 1.27
C VAL A 66 -0.74 13.67 1.25
N ASN A 67 0.02 13.92 0.19
CA ASN A 67 1.35 13.34 0.01
C ASN A 67 2.45 14.22 0.64
N ASN A 68 2.08 15.29 1.34
CA ASN A 68 3.01 16.20 2.00
C ASN A 68 3.50 15.73 3.39
N GLY A 69 3.07 14.53 3.81
CA GLY A 69 3.40 13.93 5.11
C GLY A 69 2.31 14.10 6.18
N THR A 70 1.27 14.90 5.93
CA THR A 70 0.06 14.99 6.77
C THR A 70 -1.12 14.39 6.01
N ALA A 71 -1.64 13.26 6.49
CA ALA A 71 -2.75 12.57 5.84
C ALA A 71 -4.09 12.74 6.59
N ALA A 72 -4.05 13.24 7.83
CA ALA A 72 -5.25 13.46 8.63
C ALA A 72 -6.04 14.69 8.15
N GLY A 73 -7.26 14.47 7.68
CA GLY A 73 -8.14 15.54 7.20
C GLY A 73 -9.09 15.08 6.10
N ALA A 74 -9.86 16.03 5.57
CA ALA A 74 -10.72 15.87 4.41
C ALA A 74 -10.03 16.41 3.16
N MET A 75 -10.17 15.71 2.03
CA MET A 75 -9.51 16.13 0.78
C MET A 75 -10.15 15.53 -0.47
N ILE A 76 -9.60 15.94 -1.62
CA ILE A 76 -9.79 15.27 -2.91
C ILE A 76 -8.52 14.49 -3.23
N LEU A 77 -8.60 13.16 -3.33
CA LEU A 77 -7.43 12.33 -3.63
C LEU A 77 -7.07 12.35 -5.13
N PRO A 78 -5.78 12.51 -5.50
CA PRO A 78 -5.36 12.25 -6.86
C PRO A 78 -5.56 10.76 -7.20
N SER A 79 -5.78 10.47 -8.48
CA SER A 79 -5.94 9.11 -8.99
C SER A 79 -4.79 8.74 -9.92
N SER A 80 -4.36 7.48 -9.91
CA SER A 80 -3.41 6.95 -10.91
C SER A 80 -4.08 6.83 -12.28
N MET A 81 -4.14 7.94 -12.98
CA MET A 81 -4.92 8.14 -14.21
C MET A 81 -4.13 9.01 -15.19
N GLN A 82 -4.27 8.74 -16.49
CA GLN A 82 -3.75 9.59 -17.54
C GLN A 82 -4.59 10.87 -17.63
N PRO A 83 -3.97 12.07 -17.55
CA PRO A 83 -4.72 13.33 -17.54
C PRO A 83 -5.45 13.59 -18.87
N ASP A 84 -4.87 13.16 -19.99
CA ASP A 84 -5.36 13.53 -21.33
C ASP A 84 -6.60 12.74 -21.76
N ASN A 85 -6.68 11.47 -21.39
CA ASN A 85 -7.74 10.55 -21.84
C ASN A 85 -8.50 9.88 -20.68
N GLN A 86 -8.16 10.22 -19.43
CA GLN A 86 -8.81 9.72 -18.22
C GLN A 86 -8.78 8.19 -18.07
N THR A 87 -7.85 7.51 -18.72
CA THR A 87 -7.66 6.06 -18.58
C THR A 87 -6.78 5.72 -17.38
N ARG A 88 -6.91 4.50 -16.85
CA ARG A 88 -6.05 3.99 -15.78
C ARG A 88 -4.57 4.10 -16.16
N PHE A 89 -3.74 4.60 -15.24
CA PHE A 89 -2.29 4.61 -15.37
C PHE A 89 -1.68 3.64 -14.35
N ASP A 90 -1.47 2.39 -14.76
CA ASP A 90 -0.95 1.33 -13.89
C ASP A 90 0.59 1.17 -13.99
N ALA A 91 1.15 0.24 -13.21
CA ALA A 91 2.60 0.00 -13.17
C ALA A 91 3.18 -0.46 -14.52
N ARG A 92 2.37 -1.09 -15.39
CA ARG A 92 2.81 -1.48 -16.73
C ARG A 92 2.97 -0.24 -17.60
N GLU A 93 1.97 0.63 -17.60
CA GLU A 93 2.03 1.91 -18.32
C GLU A 93 3.22 2.75 -17.83
N ALA A 94 3.38 2.88 -16.50
CA ALA A 94 4.43 3.69 -15.90
C ALA A 94 5.86 3.16 -16.13
N HIS A 95 6.08 1.85 -15.99
CA HIS A 95 7.44 1.28 -15.92
C HIS A 95 7.79 0.31 -17.04
N PHE A 96 6.82 -0.43 -17.57
CA PHE A 96 7.10 -1.47 -18.57
C PHE A 96 7.08 -0.94 -20.00
N ASN A 97 6.07 -0.17 -20.38
CA ASN A 97 5.87 0.18 -21.79
C ASN A 97 7.08 0.91 -22.40
N SER A 98 7.71 1.83 -21.66
CA SER A 98 8.93 2.53 -22.07
C SER A 98 10.19 1.63 -22.12
N ALA A 99 10.22 0.56 -21.33
CA ALA A 99 11.33 -0.40 -21.26
C ALA A 99 11.16 -1.63 -22.16
N SER A 100 9.97 -1.85 -22.72
CA SER A 100 9.56 -3.07 -23.43
C SER A 100 10.44 -3.46 -24.62
N ARG A 101 11.10 -2.47 -25.25
CA ARG A 101 11.98 -2.69 -26.43
C ARG A 101 13.43 -3.02 -26.06
N ARG A 102 13.78 -3.06 -24.78
CA ARG A 102 15.14 -3.38 -24.33
C ARG A 102 15.43 -4.86 -24.57
N TYR A 103 16.47 -5.14 -25.36
CA TYR A 103 16.85 -6.50 -25.73
C TYR A 103 17.24 -7.40 -24.54
N ASN A 104 17.61 -6.80 -23.41
CA ASN A 104 18.02 -7.49 -22.19
C ASN A 104 16.88 -7.64 -21.17
N LEU A 105 15.64 -7.29 -21.52
CA LEU A 105 14.46 -7.49 -20.70
C LEU A 105 13.60 -8.60 -21.32
N HIS A 106 13.40 -9.68 -20.58
CA HIS A 106 12.56 -10.80 -21.00
C HIS A 106 11.36 -10.93 -20.06
N ILE A 107 10.17 -11.09 -20.64
CA ILE A 107 8.94 -11.29 -19.88
C ILE A 107 8.28 -12.60 -20.31
N ALA A 108 7.98 -13.44 -19.32
CA ALA A 108 7.20 -14.65 -19.50
C ALA A 108 5.84 -14.48 -18.80
N THR A 109 4.80 -14.16 -19.56
CA THR A 109 3.42 -14.13 -19.06
C THR A 109 2.82 -15.53 -19.01
N ASN A 110 1.71 -15.69 -18.29
CA ASN A 110 1.04 -16.98 -18.09
C ASN A 110 1.97 -18.06 -17.51
N GLN A 111 2.90 -17.65 -16.65
CA GLN A 111 3.80 -18.52 -15.89
C GLN A 111 3.70 -18.14 -14.42
N ALA A 112 3.49 -19.13 -13.56
CA ALA A 112 3.58 -18.97 -12.12
C ALA A 112 4.89 -19.60 -11.64
N VAL A 113 5.67 -18.86 -10.85
CA VAL A 113 6.83 -19.41 -10.16
C VAL A 113 6.32 -20.34 -9.05
N THR A 114 6.77 -21.58 -9.06
CA THR A 114 6.30 -22.63 -8.13
C THR A 114 7.30 -22.92 -7.02
N ARG A 115 8.60 -22.65 -7.25
CA ARG A 115 9.65 -22.95 -6.26
C ARG A 115 10.93 -22.17 -6.52
N LEU A 116 11.63 -21.78 -5.45
CA LEU A 116 13.01 -21.28 -5.51
C LEU A 116 13.98 -22.47 -5.45
N VAL A 117 15.01 -22.42 -6.31
CA VAL A 117 16.05 -23.45 -6.36
C VAL A 117 17.24 -22.96 -5.56
N LEU A 118 17.50 -23.60 -4.42
CA LEU A 118 18.64 -23.27 -3.54
C LEU A 118 19.83 -24.18 -3.85
N ASP A 119 21.03 -23.65 -3.71
CA ASP A 119 22.27 -24.42 -3.79
C ASP A 119 22.33 -25.46 -2.66
N SER A 120 22.57 -26.72 -3.03
CA SER A 120 22.71 -27.85 -2.11
C SER A 120 24.07 -27.91 -1.43
N ASN A 121 25.08 -27.25 -2.00
CA ASN A 121 26.47 -27.29 -1.50
C ASN A 121 26.74 -26.24 -0.41
N SER A 122 25.79 -25.33 -0.18
CA SER A 122 25.87 -24.35 0.91
C SER A 122 25.58 -25.05 2.24
N ALA A 123 26.56 -25.08 3.14
CA ALA A 123 26.47 -25.73 4.44
C ALA A 123 25.22 -25.30 5.23
N HIS A 124 24.70 -26.20 6.06
CA HIS A 124 23.47 -26.01 6.87
C HIS A 124 23.47 -24.74 7.76
N ASN A 125 24.62 -24.11 7.97
CA ASN A 125 24.81 -22.90 8.78
C ASN A 125 25.35 -21.69 7.98
N SER A 126 25.40 -21.76 6.65
CA SER A 126 25.86 -20.67 5.76
C SER A 126 24.72 -20.11 4.93
N SER A 127 24.88 -18.85 4.48
CA SER A 127 23.95 -18.18 3.57
C SER A 127 23.74 -19.05 2.32
N ARG A 128 22.55 -19.64 2.17
CA ARG A 128 22.21 -20.46 1.00
C ARG A 128 21.89 -19.55 -0.17
N ARG A 129 22.60 -19.75 -1.29
CA ARG A 129 22.37 -19.00 -2.52
C ARG A 129 21.16 -19.55 -3.28
N VAL A 130 20.29 -18.66 -3.76
CA VAL A 130 19.25 -19.01 -4.74
C VAL A 130 19.88 -19.05 -6.13
N MET A 131 19.82 -20.22 -6.77
CA MET A 131 20.43 -20.50 -8.07
C MET A 131 19.48 -20.31 -9.24
N GLY A 132 18.18 -20.16 -8.98
CA GLY A 132 17.17 -20.04 -10.01
C GLY A 132 15.76 -20.24 -9.48
N VAL A 133 14.81 -20.35 -10.41
CA VAL A 133 13.40 -20.58 -10.10
C VAL A 133 12.81 -21.67 -10.98
N GLU A 134 11.87 -22.41 -10.41
CA GLU A 134 10.96 -23.29 -11.15
C GLU A 134 9.64 -22.58 -11.40
N PHE A 135 9.07 -22.79 -12.58
CA PHE A 135 7.80 -22.18 -12.98
C PHE A 135 6.99 -23.09 -13.90
N ALA A 136 5.67 -22.89 -13.87
CA ALA A 136 4.71 -23.66 -14.65
C ALA A 136 3.50 -22.79 -15.04
N PRO A 137 2.84 -23.04 -16.18
CA PRO A 137 1.69 -22.26 -16.61
C PRO A 137 0.41 -22.55 -15.81
N ARG A 138 0.26 -23.77 -15.30
CA ARG A 138 -0.90 -24.24 -14.52
C ARG A 138 -0.46 -25.26 -13.49
N ASN A 139 -1.29 -25.46 -12.47
CA ASN A 139 -1.13 -26.53 -11.51
C ASN A 139 -1.00 -27.89 -12.24
N LYS A 140 -0.10 -28.77 -11.78
CA LYS A 140 0.24 -30.08 -12.36
C LYS A 140 0.90 -30.06 -13.76
N SER A 141 1.19 -28.89 -14.34
CA SER A 141 1.99 -28.84 -15.57
C SER A 141 3.45 -29.19 -15.28
N LYS A 142 4.17 -29.73 -16.26
CA LYS A 142 5.61 -29.99 -16.13
C LYS A 142 6.34 -28.68 -15.81
N ALA A 143 7.00 -28.64 -14.66
CA ALA A 143 7.79 -27.49 -14.25
C ALA A 143 9.00 -27.30 -15.17
N ARG A 144 9.32 -26.04 -15.44
CA ARG A 144 10.54 -25.61 -16.13
C ARG A 144 11.40 -24.83 -15.15
N SER A 145 12.72 -24.91 -15.33
CA SER A 145 13.67 -24.18 -14.49
C SER A 145 14.38 -23.11 -15.31
N ILE A 146 14.72 -21.99 -14.67
CA ILE A 146 15.66 -20.99 -15.18
C ILE A 146 16.68 -20.67 -14.11
N SER A 147 17.96 -20.64 -14.49
CA SER A 147 19.06 -20.31 -13.58
C SER A 147 19.28 -18.80 -13.52
N CYS A 148 19.80 -18.33 -12.38
CA CYS A 148 20.18 -16.95 -12.16
C CYS A 148 21.66 -16.85 -11.78
N THR A 149 22.37 -15.92 -12.42
CA THR A 149 23.80 -15.67 -12.18
C THR A 149 24.06 -14.67 -11.06
N ARG A 150 23.08 -13.84 -10.68
CA ARG A 150 23.23 -12.80 -9.65
C ARG A 150 22.24 -12.97 -8.52
N GLU A 151 21.01 -12.53 -8.70
CA GLU A 151 20.01 -12.42 -7.64
C GLU A 151 18.62 -12.79 -8.15
N VAL A 152 17.80 -13.36 -7.27
CA VAL A 152 16.37 -13.57 -7.51
C VAL A 152 15.60 -12.58 -6.65
N ILE A 153 14.85 -11.69 -7.30
CA ILE A 153 13.99 -10.71 -6.63
C ILE A 153 12.58 -11.30 -6.59
N VAL A 154 12.03 -11.50 -5.40
CA VAL A 154 10.69 -12.05 -5.22
C VAL A 154 9.70 -10.90 -5.01
N SER A 155 8.83 -10.69 -5.99
CA SER A 155 7.82 -9.63 -6.00
C SER A 155 6.42 -10.18 -6.27
N ALA A 156 6.05 -11.29 -5.61
CA ALA A 156 4.77 -11.98 -5.82
C ALA A 156 3.60 -11.37 -5.01
N GLY A 157 3.83 -10.22 -4.34
CA GLY A 157 2.85 -9.58 -3.46
C GLY A 157 2.84 -10.16 -2.05
N ALA A 158 2.16 -9.47 -1.12
CA ALA A 158 2.16 -9.80 0.31
C ALA A 158 1.58 -11.19 0.63
N ILE A 159 0.70 -11.71 -0.23
CA ILE A 159 0.06 -13.03 -0.06
C ILE A 159 0.89 -14.16 -0.65
N PHE A 160 1.34 -14.05 -1.91
CA PHE A 160 2.02 -15.18 -2.58
C PHE A 160 3.53 -15.24 -2.32
N THR A 161 4.16 -14.13 -1.94
CA THR A 161 5.59 -14.13 -1.57
C THR A 161 5.88 -15.05 -0.39
N PRO A 162 5.18 -14.96 0.76
CA PRO A 162 5.40 -15.91 1.85
C PRO A 162 5.09 -17.34 1.41
N THR A 163 3.97 -17.60 0.71
CA THR A 163 3.68 -18.95 0.19
C THR A 163 4.81 -19.52 -0.68
N LEU A 164 5.41 -18.71 -1.56
CA LEU A 164 6.52 -19.15 -2.39
C LEU A 164 7.78 -19.48 -1.57
N LEU A 165 8.07 -18.70 -0.53
CA LEU A 165 9.18 -18.98 0.40
C LEU A 165 8.93 -20.31 1.14
N GLN A 166 7.71 -20.50 1.63
CA GLN A 166 7.26 -21.70 2.34
C GLN A 166 7.43 -22.97 1.51
N VAL A 167 6.83 -23.04 0.31
CA VAL A 167 6.97 -24.21 -0.59
C VAL A 167 8.40 -24.42 -1.09
N SER A 168 9.27 -23.41 -0.93
CA SER A 168 10.70 -23.51 -1.25
C SER A 168 11.54 -24.05 -0.10
N GLY A 169 10.96 -24.22 1.09
CA GLY A 169 11.61 -24.68 2.33
C GLY A 169 12.16 -23.55 3.21
N ILE A 170 11.65 -22.32 3.06
CA ILE A 170 12.05 -21.13 3.82
C ILE A 170 10.84 -20.67 4.67
N GLU A 171 10.74 -21.16 5.91
CA GLU A 171 9.57 -20.99 6.78
C GLU A 171 9.90 -21.40 8.23
N PRO A 172 9.09 -21.05 9.25
CA PRO A 172 9.07 -21.78 10.53
C PRO A 172 9.04 -23.31 10.36
N SER A 173 10.02 -23.98 10.98
CA SER A 173 10.25 -25.41 10.83
C SER A 173 9.05 -26.32 11.17
N ASP A 174 8.17 -25.91 12.09
CA ASP A 174 7.04 -26.72 12.54
C ASP A 174 5.93 -26.85 11.49
N VAL A 175 5.72 -25.83 10.66
CA VAL A 175 4.72 -25.86 9.58
C VAL A 175 5.17 -26.82 8.47
N LEU A 176 6.42 -26.73 8.02
CA LEU A 176 6.94 -27.58 6.95
C LEU A 176 6.99 -29.06 7.33
N LYS A 177 7.32 -29.38 8.60
CA LYS A 177 7.27 -30.76 9.10
C LYS A 177 5.86 -31.36 8.99
N SER A 178 4.82 -30.57 9.24
CA SER A 178 3.43 -31.03 9.11
C SER A 178 3.01 -31.31 7.66
N LEU A 179 3.72 -30.72 6.69
CA LEU A 179 3.45 -30.83 5.26
C LEU A 179 4.43 -31.76 4.52
N ASP A 180 5.31 -32.45 5.24
CA ASP A 180 6.39 -33.29 4.69
C ASP A 180 7.31 -32.55 3.70
N ILE A 181 7.55 -31.26 3.97
CA ILE A 181 8.47 -30.42 3.19
C ILE A 181 9.80 -30.30 3.91
N LEU A 182 10.90 -30.52 3.18
CA LEU A 182 12.25 -30.35 3.72
C LEU A 182 12.51 -28.89 4.10
N VAL A 183 12.70 -28.63 5.40
CA VAL A 183 13.14 -27.33 5.93
C VAL A 183 14.56 -27.05 5.46
N LYS A 184 14.74 -25.97 4.70
CA LYS A 184 16.05 -25.50 4.22
C LYS A 184 16.57 -24.32 5.04
N ILE A 185 15.69 -23.40 5.39
CA ILE A 185 15.98 -22.23 6.22
C ILE A 185 14.82 -22.07 7.19
N ASP A 186 15.11 -22.14 8.49
CA ASP A 186 14.12 -21.87 9.53
C ASP A 186 13.98 -20.36 9.72
N LEU A 187 12.89 -19.78 9.19
CA LEU A 187 12.66 -18.34 9.21
C LEU A 187 11.26 -18.02 9.77
N PRO A 188 11.10 -17.96 11.11
CA PRO A 188 9.80 -17.96 11.79
C PRO A 188 8.85 -16.81 11.43
N GLY A 189 9.36 -15.71 10.86
CA GLY A 189 8.54 -14.56 10.46
C GLY A 189 7.84 -14.69 9.11
N VAL A 190 8.19 -15.69 8.29
CA VAL A 190 7.55 -15.88 6.96
C VAL A 190 6.07 -16.19 7.15
N GLY A 191 5.20 -15.43 6.47
CA GLY A 191 3.75 -15.60 6.52
C GLY A 191 3.09 -15.04 7.79
N CYS A 192 3.86 -14.55 8.75
CA CYS A 192 3.33 -13.87 9.94
C CYS A 192 3.12 -12.37 9.69
N ASN A 193 2.38 -11.72 10.60
CA ASN A 193 2.22 -10.27 10.63
C ASN A 193 1.54 -9.68 9.37
N LEU A 194 0.57 -10.41 8.79
CA LEU A 194 -0.29 -9.85 7.76
C LEU A 194 -1.18 -8.75 8.36
N GLN A 195 -1.21 -7.61 7.70
CA GLN A 195 -1.98 -6.43 8.09
C GLN A 195 -2.78 -5.97 6.88
N ASP A 196 -4.05 -5.65 7.09
CA ASP A 196 -4.95 -5.21 6.04
C ASP A 196 -6.03 -4.32 6.64
N HIS A 197 -6.58 -3.44 5.82
CA HIS A 197 -7.63 -2.53 6.24
C HIS A 197 -9.00 -3.23 6.21
N SER A 198 -9.67 -3.32 7.36
CA SER A 198 -11.07 -3.73 7.38
C SER A 198 -11.94 -2.64 6.75
N MET A 199 -12.69 -2.98 5.70
CA MET A 199 -13.54 -2.03 4.99
C MET A 199 -15.01 -2.21 5.40
N VAL A 200 -15.64 -1.11 5.83
CA VAL A 200 -17.06 -1.05 6.17
C VAL A 200 -17.73 -0.02 5.29
N TYR A 201 -18.87 -0.38 4.68
CA TYR A 201 -19.62 0.50 3.79
C TYR A 201 -20.89 1.00 4.47
N ALA A 202 -21.00 2.32 4.64
CA ALA A 202 -22.24 2.99 4.99
C ALA A 202 -22.81 3.66 3.74
N ASN A 203 -23.91 3.13 3.21
CA ASN A 203 -24.55 3.65 2.01
C ASN A 203 -25.76 4.50 2.40
N TYR A 204 -25.81 5.74 1.93
CA TYR A 204 -26.91 6.66 2.16
C TYR A 204 -27.65 6.95 0.86
N TYR A 205 -28.97 6.94 0.90
CA TYR A 205 -29.78 7.41 -0.21
C TYR A 205 -29.76 8.93 -0.22
N CYS A 206 -29.04 9.52 -1.19
CA CYS A 206 -29.07 10.96 -1.41
C CYS A 206 -29.86 11.27 -2.69
N PRO A 207 -30.98 12.02 -2.61
CA PRO A 207 -31.80 12.35 -3.78
C PRO A 207 -31.08 13.29 -4.77
N TRP A 208 -29.98 13.94 -4.36
CA TRP A 208 -29.18 14.82 -5.20
C TRP A 208 -27.72 14.35 -5.19
N THR A 209 -27.27 13.84 -6.35
CA THR A 209 -25.89 13.63 -6.86
C THR A 209 -24.75 13.42 -5.86
N ALA A 210 -24.08 12.26 -5.98
CA ALA A 210 -22.84 11.94 -5.27
C ALA A 210 -21.70 12.94 -5.60
N PRO A 211 -20.80 13.23 -4.62
CA PRO A 211 -19.56 13.97 -4.89
C PRO A 211 -18.64 13.13 -5.81
N LEU A 212 -17.50 13.69 -6.19
CA LEU A 212 -16.46 12.88 -6.80
C LEU A 212 -16.06 11.74 -5.85
N ILE A 213 -15.88 10.53 -6.39
CA ILE A 213 -15.55 9.32 -5.62
C ILE A 213 -14.25 9.43 -4.80
N ASN A 214 -13.39 10.37 -5.18
CA ASN A 214 -12.13 10.66 -4.49
C ASN A 214 -12.25 11.72 -3.40
N THR A 215 -13.46 12.20 -3.07
CA THR A 215 -13.71 13.09 -1.93
C THR A 215 -13.80 12.26 -0.66
N ILE A 216 -12.73 12.27 0.15
CA ILE A 216 -12.55 11.35 1.27
C ILE A 216 -12.11 12.14 2.50
N ALA A 217 -12.38 11.60 3.69
CA ALA A 217 -11.80 12.09 4.93
C ALA A 217 -11.13 10.95 5.71
N PHE A 218 -9.90 11.20 6.17
CA PHE A 218 -9.15 10.35 7.08
C PHE A 218 -9.05 11.05 8.43
N PRO A 219 -10.06 10.94 9.32
CA PRO A 219 -10.03 11.61 10.61
C PRO A 219 -8.94 11.02 11.51
N SER A 220 -8.23 11.87 12.25
CA SER A 220 -7.38 11.42 13.37
C SER A 220 -8.23 10.84 14.50
N LEU A 221 -7.64 10.06 15.41
CA LEU A 221 -8.43 9.41 16.45
C LEU A 221 -9.04 10.43 17.42
N ARG A 222 -8.32 11.54 17.65
CA ARG A 222 -8.80 12.68 18.42
C ARG A 222 -10.02 13.37 17.79
N SER A 223 -10.13 13.32 16.46
CA SER A 223 -11.32 13.83 15.76
C SER A 223 -12.54 12.92 15.92
N ALA A 224 -12.35 11.67 16.36
CA ALA A 224 -13.42 10.67 16.44
C ALA A 224 -13.94 10.41 17.87
N THR A 225 -13.08 10.44 18.90
CA THR A 225 -13.50 10.19 20.29
C THR A 225 -12.51 10.69 21.35
N ASP A 226 -13.04 11.15 22.49
CA ASP A 226 -12.26 11.48 23.68
C ASP A 226 -11.84 10.22 24.49
N ASP A 227 -12.56 9.10 24.35
CA ASP A 227 -12.37 7.85 25.11
C ASP A 227 -11.46 6.83 24.42
N TRP A 228 -10.59 7.29 23.54
CA TRP A 228 -9.76 6.45 22.68
C TRP A 228 -8.86 5.45 23.44
N LYS A 229 -8.40 5.81 24.66
CA LYS A 229 -7.61 4.91 25.53
C LYS A 229 -8.39 3.65 25.89
N GLN A 230 -9.70 3.77 26.08
CA GLN A 230 -10.57 2.64 26.40
C GLN A 230 -10.79 1.75 25.18
N PHE A 231 -10.89 2.34 23.98
CA PHE A 231 -10.96 1.60 22.72
C PHE A 231 -9.68 0.78 22.51
N MET A 232 -8.51 1.40 22.61
CA MET A 232 -7.21 0.74 22.45
C MET A 232 -6.95 -0.34 23.50
N ASN A 233 -7.38 -0.15 24.74
CA ASN A 233 -7.24 -1.16 25.80
C ASN A 233 -8.19 -2.36 25.60
N LYS A 234 -9.29 -2.20 24.86
CA LYS A 234 -10.21 -3.30 24.52
C LYS A 234 -9.82 -4.03 23.25
N SER A 235 -9.23 -3.34 22.27
CA SER A 235 -8.74 -3.94 21.02
C SER A 235 -7.38 -4.64 21.16
N SER A 236 -6.65 -4.42 22.27
CA SER A 236 -5.32 -5.00 22.50
C SER A 236 -5.31 -6.47 22.97
N GLY A 237 -6.42 -7.19 22.82
CA GLY A 237 -6.56 -8.59 23.25
C GLY A 237 -5.95 -9.60 22.28
N ASP A 238 -4.89 -10.29 22.72
CA ASP A 238 -4.56 -11.71 22.50
C ASP A 238 -4.76 -12.34 21.10
N GLY A 239 -4.54 -11.60 20.03
CA GLY A 239 -4.59 -12.13 18.66
C GLY A 239 -3.38 -12.98 18.25
N ILE A 240 -2.30 -13.00 19.05
CA ILE A 240 -1.11 -13.78 18.72
C ILE A 240 -1.29 -15.23 19.20
N PRO A 241 -1.24 -16.24 18.30
CA PRO A 241 -1.27 -17.63 18.70
C PRO A 241 -0.24 -17.96 19.78
N SER A 242 -0.62 -18.80 20.75
CA SER A 242 0.25 -19.15 21.88
C SER A 242 1.57 -19.79 21.41
N ASN A 243 1.53 -20.54 20.31
CA ASN A 243 2.67 -21.19 19.66
C ASN A 243 3.55 -20.26 18.80
N THR A 244 3.26 -18.96 18.70
CA THR A 244 4.09 -18.03 17.91
C THR A 244 5.51 -17.91 18.51
N PRO A 245 6.57 -18.00 17.67
CA PRO A 245 7.95 -17.87 18.12
C PRO A 245 8.24 -16.54 18.86
N ASN A 246 9.10 -16.60 19.88
CA ASN A 246 9.43 -15.43 20.70
C ASN A 246 10.04 -14.26 19.91
N SER A 247 10.77 -14.54 18.83
CA SER A 247 11.32 -13.51 17.94
C SER A 247 10.20 -12.73 17.22
N VAL A 248 9.16 -13.42 16.76
CA VAL A 248 8.00 -12.82 16.09
C VAL A 248 7.16 -12.02 17.09
N LYS A 249 6.93 -12.57 18.30
CA LYS A 249 6.25 -11.87 19.40
C LYS A 249 6.92 -10.53 19.73
N LYS A 250 8.25 -10.52 19.87
CA LYS A 250 9.02 -9.28 20.11
C LYS A 250 8.83 -8.25 18.98
N GLY A 251 8.77 -8.69 17.73
CA GLY A 251 8.51 -7.83 16.58
C GLY A 251 7.13 -7.19 16.64
N TYR A 252 6.09 -7.98 16.94
CA TYR A 252 4.72 -7.48 17.09
C TYR A 252 4.60 -6.46 18.24
N GLU A 253 5.18 -6.75 19.41
CA GLU A 253 5.19 -5.83 20.54
C GLU A 253 5.90 -4.51 20.24
N PHE A 254 6.99 -4.56 19.45
CA PHE A 254 7.67 -3.35 19.01
C PHE A 254 6.83 -2.53 18.03
N GLN A 255 6.21 -3.18 17.04
CA GLN A 255 5.33 -2.52 16.09
C GLN A 255 4.11 -1.90 16.79
N LYS A 256 3.49 -2.61 17.73
CA LYS A 256 2.36 -2.13 18.53
C LYS A 256 2.66 -0.79 19.20
N LYS A 257 3.87 -0.62 19.74
CA LYS A 257 4.29 0.66 20.36
C LYS A 257 4.35 1.80 19.35
N ILE A 258 4.93 1.56 18.17
CA ILE A 258 5.00 2.56 17.09
C ILE A 258 3.59 3.00 16.68
N LEU A 259 2.67 2.05 16.56
CA LEU A 259 1.30 2.35 16.14
C LEU A 259 0.53 3.10 17.21
N GLN A 260 0.73 2.77 18.48
CA GLN A 260 0.17 3.54 19.58
C GLN A 260 0.62 5.00 19.52
N ASP A 261 1.90 5.25 19.21
CA ASP A 261 2.42 6.61 19.05
C ASP A 261 1.84 7.33 17.82
N GLN A 262 1.63 6.62 16.71
CA GLN A 262 1.02 7.19 15.50
C GLN A 262 -0.46 7.50 15.68
N ILE A 263 -1.20 6.62 16.34
CA ILE A 263 -2.61 6.80 16.70
C ILE A 263 -2.80 8.05 17.58
N LEU A 264 -1.80 8.36 18.39
CA LEU A 264 -1.75 9.55 19.24
C LEU A 264 -1.43 10.85 18.46
N SER A 265 -0.94 10.74 17.23
CA SER A 265 -0.61 11.91 16.42
C SER A 265 -1.87 12.54 15.80
N ASN A 266 -1.82 13.85 15.57
CA ASN A 266 -2.87 14.55 14.84
C ASN A 266 -2.73 14.41 13.33
N ASP A 267 -1.59 13.89 12.85
CA ASP A 267 -1.21 13.94 11.43
C ASP A 267 -1.52 12.63 10.70
N ALA A 268 -1.81 11.56 11.45
CA ALA A 268 -2.19 10.25 10.94
C ALA A 268 -3.71 10.03 10.98
N GLY A 269 -4.27 9.54 9.87
CA GLY A 269 -5.64 9.06 9.84
C GLY A 269 -5.81 7.79 10.66
N THR A 270 -6.86 7.72 11.47
CA THR A 270 -7.17 6.56 12.34
C THR A 270 -7.31 5.27 11.54
N PHE A 271 -7.94 5.35 10.37
CA PHE A 271 -8.15 4.20 9.50
C PHE A 271 -6.84 3.55 9.06
N GLU A 272 -5.87 4.37 8.66
CA GLU A 272 -4.53 3.94 8.22
C GLU A 272 -3.71 3.32 9.35
N THR A 273 -3.97 3.72 10.60
CA THR A 273 -3.25 3.20 11.76
C THR A 273 -3.92 1.98 12.39
N MET A 274 -5.24 1.81 12.24
CA MET A 274 -6.01 0.70 12.83
C MET A 274 -6.07 -0.56 11.96
N ALA A 275 -5.51 -0.58 10.75
CA ALA A 275 -5.32 -1.81 9.94
C ALA A 275 -4.54 -2.93 10.65
N ILE A 276 -3.92 -2.57 11.77
CA ILE A 276 -2.79 -3.27 12.34
C ILE A 276 -3.04 -3.68 13.80
N SER A 277 -4.11 -3.16 14.42
CA SER A 277 -4.45 -3.41 15.82
C SER A 277 -5.26 -4.69 16.01
#